data_AF-A0A1H8L8W6-F1
#
_entry.id   AF-A0A1H8L8W6-F1
#
_cell.length_a   1.000
_cell.length_b   1.000
_cell.length_c   1.000
_cell.angle_alpha   90.00
_cell.angle_beta   90.00
_cell.angle_gamma   90.00
#
_symmetry.space_group_name_H-M   'P 1'
#
loop_
_entity.id
_entity.type
_entity.pdbx_description
1 polymer ?
#
loop_
_entity_poly.entity_id
_entity_poly.type
_entity_poly.pdbx_seq_one_letter_code
_entity_poly.pdbx_strand_id
1 'polypeptide(L)' 'MPRYYFQIIDSRTAEPLEVSCEFVDVDTAKAEARQALAESAADGLPEAPLNMMSVELFDENRRPITEIRLILEEIRKN' A
#
# COMPACT_ATOMS: atom_id res chain seq x y z
N MET A 1 2.71 -15.74 -15.81
CA MET A 1 2.53 -14.34 -15.37
C MET A 1 3.49 -14.13 -14.20
N PRO A 2 4.34 -13.09 -14.20
CA PRO A 2 5.24 -12.82 -13.08
C PRO A 2 4.48 -12.67 -11.76
N ARG A 3 5.11 -13.11 -10.67
CA ARG A 3 4.59 -12.96 -9.31
C ARG A 3 5.07 -11.65 -8.73
N TYR A 4 4.17 -10.95 -8.07
CA TYR A 4 4.45 -9.72 -7.33
C TYR A 4 4.02 -9.89 -5.87
N TYR A 5 4.74 -9.20 -4.99
CA TYR A 5 4.44 -9.18 -3.56
C TYR A 5 4.03 -7.76 -3.17
N PHE A 6 3.00 -7.67 -2.35
CA PHE A 6 2.41 -6.44 -1.84
C PHE A 6 2.56 -6.47 -0.32
N GLN A 7 3.12 -5.42 0.27
CA GLN A 7 3.08 -5.22 1.70
C GLN A 7 2.18 -4.03 2.00
N ILE A 8 1.08 -4.29 2.68
CA ILE A 8 0.10 -3.28 3.09
C ILE A 8 0.44 -2.84 4.52
N ILE A 9 0.73 -1.56 4.68
CA ILE A 9 1.12 -0.94 5.94
C ILE A 9 0.02 0.02 6.35
N ASP A 10 -0.59 -0.23 7.51
CA ASP A 10 -1.66 0.58 8.08
C ASP A 10 -1.43 0.75 9.59
N SER A 11 -1.75 1.93 10.12
CA SER A 11 -1.86 2.24 11.55
C SER A 11 -2.72 1.25 12.35
N ARG A 12 -3.66 0.55 11.71
CA ARG A 12 -4.61 -0.37 12.36
C ARG A 12 -4.07 -1.78 12.55
N THR A 13 -2.96 -2.14 11.91
CA THR A 13 -2.33 -3.46 12.04
C THR A 13 -0.98 -3.36 12.72
N ALA A 14 -0.66 -4.33 13.59
CA ALA A 14 0.63 -4.36 14.29
C ALA A 14 1.80 -4.72 13.36
N GLU A 15 1.52 -5.50 12.31
CA GLU A 15 2.49 -5.93 11.30
C GLU A 15 1.94 -5.64 9.90
N PRO A 16 2.81 -5.41 8.90
CA PRO A 16 2.39 -5.31 7.51
C PRO A 16 1.72 -6.61 7.02
N LEU A 17 0.61 -6.46 6.30
CA LEU A 17 -0.02 -7.61 5.64
C LEU A 17 0.67 -7.87 4.30
N GLU A 18 1.29 -9.05 4.15
CA GLU A 18 1.87 -9.48 2.87
C GLU A 18 0.85 -10.28 2.04
N VAL A 19 0.65 -9.85 0.80
CA VAL A 19 -0.18 -10.54 -0.21
C VAL A 19 0.66 -10.78 -1.46
N SER A 20 0.45 -11.90 -2.17
CA SER A 20 1.12 -12.15 -3.45
C SER A 20 0.12 -12.49 -4.54
N CYS A 21 0.29 -11.88 -5.70
CA CYS A 21 -0.57 -12.08 -6.87
C CYS A 21 0.26 -12.18 -8.15
N GLU A 22 -0.31 -12.83 -9.16
CA GLU A 22 0.32 -12.93 -10.49
C GLU A 22 -0.34 -11.93 -11.44
N PHE A 23 0.48 -11.11 -12.11
CA PHE A 23 0.02 -10.11 -13.07
C PHE A 23 0.73 -10.28 -14.40
N VAL A 24 0.13 -9.74 -15.47
CA VAL A 24 0.73 -9.79 -16.81
C VAL A 24 2.00 -8.94 -16.89
N ASP A 25 2.01 -7.78 -16.22
CA ASP A 25 3.11 -6.83 -16.17
C ASP A 25 3.10 -6.00 -14.88
N VAL A 26 4.16 -5.21 -14.72
CA VAL A 26 4.37 -4.36 -13.54
C VAL A 26 3.37 -3.21 -13.46
N ASP A 27 2.86 -2.71 -14.58
CA ASP A 27 1.94 -1.57 -14.58
C ASP A 27 0.55 -1.99 -14.12
N THR A 28 0.12 -3.22 -14.45
CA THR A 28 -1.08 -3.85 -13.89
C THR A 28 -0.91 -4.07 -12.38
N ALA A 29 0.25 -4.57 -11.93
CA ALA A 29 0.52 -4.74 -10.50
C ALA A 29 0.53 -3.42 -9.73
N LYS A 30 1.04 -2.32 -10.33
CA LYS A 30 0.96 -0.97 -9.74
C LYS A 30 -0.47 -0.45 -9.67
N ALA A 31 -1.30 -0.72 -10.67
CA ALA A 31 -2.71 -0.35 -10.64
C ALA A 31 -3.43 -1.06 -9.49
N GLU A 32 -3.15 -2.35 -9.28
CA GLU A 32 -3.67 -3.10 -8.14
C GLU A 32 -3.19 -2.51 -6.80
N ALA A 33 -1.92 -2.14 -6.69
CA ALA A 33 -1.40 -1.54 -5.46
C ALA A 33 -2.12 -0.22 -5.11
N ARG A 34 -2.50 0.58 -6.12
CA ARG A 34 -3.33 1.78 -5.91
C ARG A 34 -4.75 1.42 -5.46
N GLN A 35 -5.33 0.39 -6.05
CA GLN A 35 -6.67 -0.09 -5.70
C GLN A 35 -6.69 -0.58 -4.24
N ALA A 36 -5.73 -1.41 -3.84
CA ALA A 36 -5.60 -1.91 -2.47
C ALA A 36 -5.42 -0.77 -1.44
N LEU A 37 -4.65 0.28 -1.78
CA LEU A 37 -4.50 1.46 -0.94
C LEU A 37 -5.84 2.22 -0.81
N ALA A 38 -6.57 2.39 -1.91
CA ALA A 38 -7.86 3.07 -1.90
C ALA A 38 -8.92 2.30 -1.11
N GLU A 39 -8.94 0.98 -1.22
CA GLU A 39 -9.82 0.10 -0.44
C GLU A 39 -9.49 0.18 1.06
N SER A 40 -8.20 0.17 1.41
CA SER A 40 -7.76 0.35 2.79
C SER A 40 -8.21 1.70 3.36
N ALA A 41 -8.05 2.78 2.58
CA ALA A 41 -8.48 4.13 2.93
C ALA A 41 -10.01 4.28 3.04
N ALA A 42 -10.76 3.54 2.23
CA ALA A 42 -12.23 3.53 2.27
C ALA A 42 -12.76 2.86 3.55
N ASP A 43 -12.03 1.88 4.09
CA ASP A 43 -12.34 1.25 5.38
C ASP A 43 -11.93 2.13 6.58
N GLY A 44 -10.92 2.99 6.40
CA GLY A 44 -10.54 4.00 7.39
C GLY A 44 -9.34 4.82 6.94
N LEU A 45 -9.28 6.09 7.34
CA LEU A 45 -8.12 6.94 7.06
C LEU A 45 -6.96 6.64 8.02
N PRO A 46 -5.72 7.03 7.68
CA PRO A 46 -4.59 6.86 8.59
C PRO A 46 -4.75 7.69 9.85
N GLU A 47 -4.40 7.10 10.99
CA GLU A 47 -4.50 7.78 12.28
C GLU A 47 -3.15 7.83 13.00
N ALA A 48 -3.09 8.65 14.05
CA ALA A 48 -1.94 8.71 14.94
C ALA A 48 -1.70 7.34 15.59
N PRO A 49 -0.43 6.95 15.83
CA PRO A 49 0.78 7.76 15.69
C PRO A 49 1.41 7.76 14.28
N LEU A 50 0.93 6.92 13.36
CA LEU A 50 1.60 6.70 12.08
C LEU A 50 1.22 7.76 11.03
N ASN A 51 -0.03 8.26 11.05
CA ASN A 51 -0.57 9.29 10.15
C ASN A 51 -0.34 9.00 8.64
N MET A 52 -0.09 7.75 8.28
CA MET A 52 0.04 7.29 6.91
C MET A 52 -0.41 5.84 6.76
N MET A 53 -0.74 5.47 5.52
CA MET A 53 -0.88 4.09 5.06
C MET A 53 -0.15 3.94 3.73
N SER A 54 0.39 2.77 3.45
CA SER A 54 1.08 2.51 2.19
C SER A 54 0.89 1.08 1.69
N VAL A 55 1.11 0.92 0.39
CA VAL A 55 1.27 -0.37 -0.25
C VAL A 55 2.63 -0.36 -0.95
N GLU A 56 3.52 -1.25 -0.51
CA GLU A 56 4.82 -1.49 -1.14
C GLU A 56 4.72 -2.69 -2.11
N LEU A 57 5.21 -2.50 -3.33
CA LEU A 57 5.20 -3.49 -4.40
C LEU A 57 6.62 -3.99 -4.66
N PHE A 58 6.78 -5.32 -4.70
CA PHE A 58 8.04 -6.01 -4.97
C PHE A 58 7.90 -6.96 -6.15
N ASP A 59 9.01 -7.19 -6.86
CA ASP A 59 9.10 -8.19 -7.94
C ASP A 59 9.21 -9.62 -7.39
N GLU A 60 9.26 -10.60 -8.30
CA GLU A 60 9.37 -12.02 -7.98
C GLU A 60 10.63 -12.40 -7.17
N ASN A 61 11.65 -11.55 -7.21
CA ASN A 61 12.91 -11.70 -6.47
C ASN A 61 12.91 -10.90 -5.16
N ARG A 62 11.75 -10.40 -4.73
CA ARG A 62 11.57 -9.52 -3.56
C ARG A 62 12.36 -8.22 -3.66
N ARG A 63 12.62 -7.71 -4.86
CA ARG A 63 13.21 -6.39 -5.05
C ARG A 63 12.10 -5.33 -5.07
N PRO A 64 12.25 -4.23 -4.32
CA PRO A 64 11.23 -3.18 -4.29
C PRO A 64 11.12 -2.50 -5.66
N ILE A 65 9.88 -2.32 -6.12
CA ILE A 65 9.55 -1.65 -7.38
C ILE A 65 9.00 -0.25 -7.10
N THR A 66 8.08 -0.14 -6.16
CA THR A 66 7.32 1.09 -5.90
C THR A 66 6.65 1.05 -4.54
N GLU A 67 6.56 2.20 -3.91
CA GLU A 67 5.67 2.43 -2.79
C GLU A 67 4.60 3.45 -3.21
N ILE A 68 3.34 3.19 -2.89
CA ILE A 68 2.26 4.18 -2.99
C ILE A 68 1.77 4.45 -1.58
N ARG A 69 1.79 5.72 -1.18
CA ARG A 69 1.50 6.14 0.19
C ARG A 69 0.44 7.22 0.22
N LEU A 70 -0.48 7.09 1.17
CA LEU A 70 -1.41 8.14 1.58
C LEU A 70 -0.95 8.69 2.93
N ILE A 71 -0.83 10.02 3.01
CA ILE A 71 -0.46 10.75 4.22
C ILE A 71 -1.66 11.61 4.61
N LEU A 72 -2.07 11.56 5.87
CA LEU A 72 -3.13 12.42 6.40
C LEU A 72 -2.52 13.50 7.30
N GLU A 73 -2.81 14.75 7.00
CA GLU A 73 -2.39 15.90 7.79
C GLU A 73 -3.60 16.75 8.20
N GLU A 74 -3.76 16.96 9.51
CA GLU A 74 -4.74 17.91 10.04
C GLU A 74 -4.12 19.31 10.19
N ILE A 75 -4.55 20.24 9.35
CA ILE A 75 -4.03 21.62 9.35
C ILE A 75 -5.05 22.54 10.02
N ARG A 76 -4.77 22.95 11.26
CA ARG A 76 -5.60 23.94 11.97
C ARG A 76 -5.65 25.25 11.18
N LYS A 77 -6.85 25.77 10.99
CA LYS A 77 -7.07 27.12 10.46
C LYS A 77 -7.13 28.09 11.63
N ASN A 78 -6.33 29.14 11.54
CA ASN A 78 -6.29 30.30 12.43
C ASN A 78 -7.14 31.45 11.87
#